data_AF-A0A1A3H7Q1-F1
#
_entry.id   AF-A0A1A3H7Q1-F1
#
_cell.length_a   1.000
_cell.length_b   1.000
_cell.length_c   1.000
_cell.angle_alpha   90.00
_cell.angle_beta   90.00
_cell.angle_gamma   90.00
#
_symmetry.space_group_name_H-M   'P 1'
#
loop_
_entity.id
_entity.type
_entity.pdbx_description
1 polymer ?
#
loop_
_entity_poly.entity_id
_entity_poly.type
_entity_poly.pdbx_seq_one_letter_code
_entity_poly.pdbx_strand_id
1 'polypeptide(L)'
;MTLSLAATLIAGCAGKNQPAAPTPTTSAIASETESTIPAVAPPDPNVANNPAVTAAQASVVRVHGIAHSCRKRLEGTGFVVGPKRVMTTAHGVAGTDEVSVEVGGAKYNGQVVSFDPNMDISILAVPDLPTAPLMFSEAPAVSGADAAALGFPHGGPYEAKPVRVREVIKLQGPDIFRTGTVTREVYALRGAVQQGNSGGPVIDLDGRVRGVVFGAAQDDPDTSFALTAKEVGPQLALVGNTQPVPTGQCVG
;
A
#
# COMPACT_ATOMS: atom_id res chain seq x y z
N MET A 1 -41.85 -4.49 -68.82
CA MET A 1 -42.04 -4.28 -67.37
C MET A 1 -41.58 -5.57 -66.68
N THR A 2 -40.29 -5.95 -66.61
CA THR A 2 -39.09 -5.27 -66.07
C THR A 2 -39.42 -4.55 -64.76
N LEU A 3 -38.89 -4.88 -63.58
CA LEU A 3 -37.52 -5.31 -63.27
C LEU A 3 -37.48 -6.15 -61.97
N SER A 4 -36.59 -7.14 -61.95
CA SER A 4 -36.14 -7.93 -60.79
C SER A 4 -35.29 -7.05 -59.87
N LEU A 5 -35.51 -7.11 -58.55
CA LEU A 5 -34.67 -6.43 -57.55
C LEU A 5 -33.75 -7.45 -56.89
N ALA A 6 -32.46 -7.33 -57.20
CA ALA A 6 -31.39 -8.16 -56.67
C ALA A 6 -31.06 -7.80 -55.22
N ALA A 7 -30.89 -8.82 -54.39
CA ALA A 7 -30.33 -8.71 -53.04
C ALA A 7 -28.84 -8.35 -53.13
N THR A 8 -28.43 -7.29 -52.43
CA THR A 8 -27.02 -6.96 -52.23
C THR A 8 -26.62 -7.35 -50.82
N LEU A 9 -25.78 -8.38 -50.68
CA LEU A 9 -25.06 -8.66 -49.44
C LEU A 9 -23.95 -7.62 -49.29
N ILE A 10 -23.93 -6.89 -48.17
CA ILE A 10 -22.76 -6.13 -47.74
C ILE A 10 -22.03 -6.99 -46.71
N ALA A 11 -20.88 -7.53 -47.11
CA ALA A 11 -19.93 -8.17 -46.21
C ALA A 11 -19.17 -7.07 -45.44
N GLY A 12 -19.43 -6.95 -44.14
CA GLY A 12 -18.64 -6.14 -43.22
C GLY A 12 -17.51 -6.98 -42.62
N CYS A 13 -16.27 -6.70 -43.01
CA CYS A 13 -15.07 -7.29 -42.43
C CYS A 13 -14.88 -6.80 -40.99
N ALA A 14 -14.99 -7.71 -40.02
CA ALA A 14 -14.63 -7.45 -38.63
C ALA A 14 -13.09 -7.39 -38.48
N GLY A 15 -12.55 -6.18 -38.46
CA GLY A 15 -11.15 -5.92 -38.08
C GLY A 15 -10.97 -6.12 -36.56
N LYS A 16 -10.42 -7.26 -36.17
CA LYS A 16 -9.87 -7.47 -34.82
C LYS A 16 -8.57 -6.68 -34.69
N ASN A 17 -8.66 -5.44 -34.21
CA ASN A 17 -7.51 -4.67 -33.74
C ASN A 17 -7.93 -3.80 -32.56
N GLN A 18 -8.08 -4.44 -31.40
CA GLN A 18 -8.11 -3.74 -30.13
C GLN A 18 -6.75 -4.00 -29.46
N PRO A 19 -5.94 -2.96 -29.20
CA PRO A 19 -4.71 -3.12 -28.42
C PRO A 19 -5.05 -3.71 -27.06
N ALA A 20 -4.30 -4.72 -26.63
CA ALA A 20 -4.43 -5.28 -25.29
C ALA A 20 -4.27 -4.17 -24.25
N ALA A 21 -5.15 -4.17 -23.24
CA ALA A 21 -5.02 -3.28 -22.10
C ALA A 21 -3.67 -3.53 -21.39
N PRO A 22 -2.98 -2.48 -20.91
CA PRO A 22 -1.74 -2.66 -20.18
C PRO A 22 -2.01 -3.44 -18.89
N THR A 23 -1.22 -4.49 -18.67
CA THR A 23 -1.21 -5.27 -17.43
C THR A 23 -0.85 -4.35 -16.26
N PRO A 24 -1.57 -4.38 -15.12
CA PRO A 24 -1.21 -3.56 -13.97
C PRO A 24 0.12 -4.05 -13.39
N THR A 25 1.12 -3.17 -13.40
CA THR A 25 2.44 -3.40 -12.82
C THR A 25 2.32 -3.30 -11.30
N THR A 26 2.10 -4.42 -10.61
CA THR A 26 2.48 -4.54 -9.20
C THR A 26 3.98 -4.28 -9.12
N SER A 27 4.43 -3.45 -8.18
CA SER A 27 5.86 -3.33 -7.84
C SER A 27 6.33 -4.68 -7.31
N ALA A 28 6.79 -5.49 -8.24
CA ALA A 28 7.19 -6.85 -8.09
C ALA A 28 8.63 -6.82 -7.54
N ILE A 29 8.85 -7.32 -6.33
CA ILE A 29 10.18 -7.37 -5.70
C ILE A 29 10.75 -8.75 -5.97
N ALA A 30 11.81 -8.86 -6.78
CA ALA A 30 12.51 -10.12 -6.99
C ALA A 30 13.44 -10.30 -5.77
N SER A 31 13.23 -11.37 -5.00
CA SER A 31 14.04 -11.66 -3.82
C SER A 31 14.95 -12.85 -4.11
N GLU A 32 16.26 -12.62 -4.21
CA GLU A 32 17.26 -13.71 -4.31
C GLU A 32 17.37 -14.55 -3.01
N THR A 33 16.61 -14.20 -1.96
CA THR A 33 16.57 -14.86 -0.65
C THR A 33 15.34 -15.75 -0.41
N GLU A 34 14.49 -15.95 -1.41
CA GLU A 34 13.15 -16.58 -1.26
C GLU A 34 13.20 -18.07 -0.83
N SER A 35 14.34 -18.75 -0.99
CA SER A 35 14.52 -20.16 -0.62
C SER A 35 14.55 -20.44 0.89
N THR A 36 14.53 -19.42 1.77
CA THR A 36 14.74 -19.61 3.22
C THR A 36 13.64 -19.12 4.15
N ILE A 37 12.54 -18.53 3.66
CA ILE A 37 11.49 -18.02 4.55
C ILE A 37 10.72 -19.18 5.19
N PRO A 38 10.67 -19.29 6.53
CA PRO A 38 9.99 -20.39 7.21
C PRO A 38 8.49 -20.45 6.88
N ALA A 39 7.99 -21.68 6.75
CA ALA A 39 6.56 -21.93 6.69
C ALA A 39 5.93 -21.75 8.08
N VAL A 40 4.77 -21.09 8.12
CA VAL A 40 3.90 -21.01 9.29
C VAL A 40 2.49 -21.44 8.91
N ALA A 41 1.65 -21.82 9.88
CA ALA A 41 0.25 -22.15 9.62
C ALA A 41 -0.52 -20.95 9.02
N PRO A 42 -1.61 -21.17 8.25
CA PRO A 42 -2.45 -20.07 7.74
C PRO A 42 -2.93 -19.15 8.88
N PRO A 43 -3.06 -17.83 8.64
CA PRO A 43 -3.51 -16.89 9.67
C PRO A 43 -4.90 -17.25 10.19
N ASP A 44 -5.17 -16.96 11.46
CA ASP A 44 -6.50 -17.18 12.04
C ASP A 44 -7.52 -16.23 11.38
N PRO A 45 -8.57 -16.74 10.70
CA PRO A 45 -9.56 -15.90 10.03
C PRO A 45 -10.33 -14.98 10.99
N ASN A 46 -10.40 -15.31 12.28
CA ASN A 46 -11.13 -14.51 13.28
C ASN A 46 -10.40 -13.22 13.67
N VAL A 47 -9.13 -13.07 13.29
CA VAL A 47 -8.34 -11.87 13.57
C VAL A 47 -9.00 -10.60 13.02
N ALA A 48 -9.65 -10.69 11.86
CA ALA A 48 -10.38 -9.58 11.27
C ALA A 48 -11.58 -9.10 12.13
N ASN A 49 -12.12 -9.99 12.97
CA ASN A 49 -13.25 -9.70 13.86
C ASN A 49 -12.80 -9.30 15.28
N ASN A 50 -11.49 -9.22 15.54
CA ASN A 50 -10.97 -8.78 16.83
C ASN A 50 -11.43 -7.32 17.11
N PRO A 51 -11.93 -7.00 18.32
CA PRO A 51 -12.42 -5.66 18.63
C PRO A 51 -11.37 -4.55 18.49
N ALA A 52 -10.11 -4.80 18.83
CA ALA A 52 -9.03 -3.82 18.70
C ALA A 52 -8.65 -3.59 17.23
N VAL A 53 -8.64 -4.66 16.43
CA VAL A 53 -8.46 -4.59 14.96
C VAL A 53 -9.60 -3.78 14.32
N THR A 54 -10.85 -4.06 14.73
CA THR A 54 -12.03 -3.34 14.25
C THR A 54 -11.97 -1.85 14.63
N ALA A 55 -11.60 -1.54 15.87
CA ALA A 55 -11.46 -0.16 16.33
C ALA A 55 -10.39 0.61 15.55
N ALA A 56 -9.31 -0.05 15.13
CA ALA A 56 -8.23 0.57 14.37
C ALA A 56 -8.68 1.10 12.99
N GLN A 57 -9.79 0.60 12.42
CA GLN A 57 -10.36 1.08 11.16
C GLN A 57 -10.57 2.60 11.15
N ALA A 58 -10.97 3.19 12.28
CA ALA A 58 -11.24 4.62 12.37
C ALA A 58 -10.00 5.51 12.12
N SER A 59 -8.80 4.93 12.17
CA SER A 59 -7.51 5.60 11.97
C SER A 59 -6.82 5.19 10.67
N VAL A 60 -7.45 4.33 9.86
CA VAL A 60 -6.95 3.93 8.54
C VAL A 60 -7.64 4.77 7.48
N VAL A 61 -6.84 5.36 6.59
CA VAL A 61 -7.31 6.31 5.58
C VAL A 61 -6.93 5.82 4.19
N ARG A 62 -7.78 6.10 3.21
CA ARG A 62 -7.40 5.94 1.80
C ARG A 62 -6.61 7.17 1.39
N VAL A 63 -5.47 6.96 0.74
CA VAL A 63 -4.61 8.04 0.24
C VAL A 63 -4.87 8.20 -1.24
N HIS A 64 -5.05 9.46 -1.67
CA HIS A 64 -5.24 9.86 -3.06
C HIS A 64 -4.14 10.84 -3.45
N GLY A 65 -3.45 10.57 -4.56
CA GLY A 65 -2.45 11.45 -5.13
C GLY A 65 -2.78 11.81 -6.58
N ILE A 66 -2.61 13.07 -6.96
CA ILE A 66 -2.63 13.50 -8.36
C ILE A 66 -1.21 13.92 -8.72
N ALA A 67 -0.68 13.33 -9.79
CA ALA A 67 0.63 13.63 -10.32
C ALA A 67 0.48 14.10 -11.77
N HIS A 68 0.23 15.40 -11.96
CA HIS A 68 -0.07 15.97 -13.28
C HIS A 68 1.08 15.74 -14.27
N SER A 69 2.33 15.95 -13.84
CA SER A 69 3.54 15.72 -14.65
C SER A 69 3.68 14.25 -15.08
N CYS A 70 3.23 13.32 -14.24
CA CYS A 70 3.24 11.89 -14.52
C CYS A 70 2.03 11.40 -15.31
N ARG A 71 0.98 12.24 -15.45
CA ARG A 71 -0.34 11.87 -15.98
C ARG A 71 -0.92 10.65 -15.24
N LYS A 72 -0.71 10.58 -13.92
CA LYS A 72 -1.14 9.47 -13.07
C LYS A 72 -2.02 9.97 -11.93
N ARG A 73 -2.96 9.13 -11.53
CA ARG A 73 -3.62 9.19 -10.22
C ARG A 73 -3.10 8.01 -9.41
N LEU A 74 -2.70 8.29 -8.18
CA LEU A 74 -2.18 7.30 -7.25
C LEU A 74 -3.22 7.06 -6.18
N GLU A 75 -3.40 5.80 -5.82
CA GLU A 75 -4.27 5.39 -4.73
C GLU A 75 -3.53 4.36 -3.87
N GLY A 76 -3.72 4.48 -2.56
CA GLY A 76 -3.12 3.57 -1.59
C GLY A 76 -3.78 3.68 -0.23
N THR A 77 -3.13 3.11 0.76
CA THR A 77 -3.56 3.17 2.15
C THR A 77 -2.58 4.02 2.96
N GLY A 78 -3.09 4.67 3.99
CA GLY A 78 -2.28 5.26 5.05
C GLY A 78 -2.97 5.09 6.40
N PHE A 79 -2.30 5.49 7.46
CA PHE A 79 -2.88 5.49 8.80
C PHE A 79 -2.33 6.62 9.65
N VAL A 80 -3.11 7.02 10.65
CA VAL A 80 -2.81 8.17 11.49
C VAL A 80 -1.72 7.79 12.49
N VAL A 81 -0.61 8.52 12.49
CA VAL A 81 0.57 8.27 13.35
C VAL A 81 0.83 9.39 14.36
N GLY A 82 0.09 10.49 14.23
CA GLY A 82 0.09 11.60 15.17
C GLY A 82 -1.09 12.53 14.90
N PRO A 83 -1.30 13.55 15.74
CA PRO A 83 -2.35 14.54 15.49
C PRO A 83 -2.22 15.12 14.09
N LYS A 84 -3.23 14.91 13.23
CA LYS A 84 -3.26 15.45 11.85
C LYS A 84 -2.07 14.99 11.01
N ARG A 85 -1.58 13.77 11.26
CA ARG A 85 -0.43 13.17 10.57
C ARG A 85 -0.74 11.76 10.11
N VAL A 86 -0.52 11.51 8.83
CA VAL A 86 -0.77 10.20 8.20
C VAL A 86 0.55 9.66 7.68
N MET A 87 0.88 8.42 8.02
CA MET A 87 1.95 7.66 7.39
C MET A 87 1.39 6.87 6.19
N THR A 88 2.15 6.82 5.11
CA THR A 88 1.89 6.00 3.92
C THR A 88 3.21 5.64 3.25
N THR A 89 3.17 4.95 2.12
CA THR A 89 4.36 4.67 1.30
C THR A 89 4.78 5.88 0.48
N ALA A 90 6.08 6.07 0.28
CA ALA A 90 6.60 7.15 -0.57
C ALA A 90 6.19 6.95 -2.04
N HIS A 91 6.22 5.72 -2.56
CA HIS A 91 5.78 5.45 -3.93
C HIS A 91 4.30 5.79 -4.16
N GLY A 92 3.47 5.74 -3.11
CA GLY A 92 2.05 6.07 -3.16
C GLY A 92 1.79 7.57 -3.38
N VAL A 93 2.80 8.42 -3.17
CA VAL A 93 2.72 9.88 -3.35
C VAL A 93 3.85 10.43 -4.24
N ALA A 94 4.63 9.57 -4.88
CA ALA A 94 5.77 10.00 -5.68
C ALA A 94 5.33 10.78 -6.93
N GLY A 95 5.97 11.93 -7.16
CA GLY A 95 5.65 12.83 -8.26
C GLY A 95 4.32 13.57 -8.15
N THR A 96 3.57 13.41 -7.04
CA THR A 96 2.30 14.11 -6.86
C THR A 96 2.52 15.57 -6.52
N ASP A 97 1.69 16.44 -7.09
CA ASP A 97 1.55 17.85 -6.74
C ASP A 97 0.30 18.14 -5.91
N GLU A 98 -0.65 17.19 -5.84
CA GLU A 98 -1.79 17.24 -4.94
C GLU A 98 -1.95 15.90 -4.19
N VAL A 99 -2.21 15.97 -2.88
CA VAL A 99 -2.49 14.80 -2.04
C VAL A 99 -3.71 15.07 -1.17
N SER A 100 -4.58 14.07 -1.04
CA SER A 100 -5.69 14.07 -0.09
C SER A 100 -5.84 12.70 0.55
N VAL A 101 -6.55 12.64 1.67
CA VAL A 101 -6.92 11.39 2.32
C VAL A 101 -8.43 11.31 2.48
N GLU A 102 -8.96 10.09 2.53
CA GLU A 102 -10.38 9.82 2.70
C GLU A 102 -10.62 8.90 3.90
N VAL A 103 -11.53 9.31 4.78
CA VAL A 103 -11.97 8.54 5.95
C VAL A 103 -13.43 8.84 6.24
N GLY A 104 -14.21 7.81 6.57
CA GLY A 104 -15.66 7.96 6.83
C GLY A 104 -16.45 8.53 5.64
N GLY A 105 -15.95 8.36 4.41
CA GLY A 105 -16.54 8.91 3.18
C GLY A 105 -16.27 10.40 2.93
N ALA A 106 -15.53 11.07 3.81
CA ALA A 106 -15.14 12.47 3.65
C ALA A 106 -13.67 12.56 3.19
N LYS A 107 -13.38 13.53 2.32
CA LYS A 107 -12.03 13.82 1.83
C LYS A 107 -11.42 15.01 2.56
N TYR A 108 -10.13 14.92 2.84
CA TYR A 108 -9.34 15.92 3.55
C TYR A 108 -8.06 16.19 2.77
N ASN A 109 -7.78 17.47 2.49
CA ASN A 109 -6.56 17.85 1.80
C ASN A 109 -5.34 17.69 2.70
N GLY A 110 -4.23 17.26 2.10
CA GLY A 110 -2.97 17.07 2.80
C GLY A 110 -1.78 17.61 2.03
N GLN A 111 -0.64 17.63 2.70
CA GLN A 111 0.65 17.99 2.13
C GLN A 111 1.71 16.98 2.58
N VAL A 112 2.62 16.63 1.68
CA VAL A 112 3.75 15.74 2.01
C VAL A 112 4.78 16.55 2.80
N VAL A 113 5.04 16.16 4.05
CA VAL A 113 5.98 16.85 4.97
C VAL A 113 7.19 16.01 5.36
N SER A 114 7.17 14.72 5.00
CA SER A 114 8.35 13.85 4.94
C SER A 114 8.22 12.92 3.75
N PHE A 115 9.32 12.67 3.07
CA PHE A 115 9.39 11.78 1.91
C PHE A 115 10.74 11.09 1.87
N ASP A 116 10.73 9.77 2.07
CA ASP A 116 11.93 8.94 2.02
C ASP A 116 11.80 7.85 0.93
N PRO A 117 12.47 8.03 -0.22
CA PRO A 117 12.42 7.07 -1.32
C PRO A 117 13.20 5.78 -1.04
N ASN A 118 14.12 5.80 -0.06
CA ASN A 118 14.93 4.64 0.28
C ASN A 118 14.13 3.72 1.21
N MET A 119 13.51 4.26 2.26
CA MET A 119 12.64 3.47 3.16
C MET A 119 11.25 3.21 2.58
N ASP A 120 10.88 3.90 1.50
CA ASP A 120 9.53 3.89 0.92
C ASP A 120 8.45 4.33 1.92
N ILE A 121 8.72 5.40 2.66
CA ILE A 121 7.78 5.96 3.64
C ILE A 121 7.63 7.45 3.41
N SER A 122 6.40 7.92 3.57
CA SER A 122 6.05 9.34 3.56
C SER A 122 5.12 9.68 4.73
N ILE A 123 5.23 10.92 5.20
CA ILE A 123 4.32 11.50 6.18
C ILE A 123 3.58 12.66 5.54
N LEU A 124 2.26 12.64 5.68
CA LEU A 124 1.35 13.68 5.25
C LEU A 124 0.90 14.50 6.46
N ALA A 125 0.90 15.82 6.32
CA ALA A 125 0.16 16.72 7.21
C ALA A 125 -1.26 16.91 6.65
N VAL A 126 -2.28 16.60 7.46
CA VAL A 126 -3.70 16.68 7.06
C VAL A 126 -4.47 17.49 8.11
N PRO A 127 -4.51 18.83 7.99
CA PRO A 127 -4.92 19.72 9.09
C PRO A 127 -6.33 19.50 9.63
N ASP A 128 -7.26 19.06 8.79
CA ASP A 128 -8.69 18.94 9.14
C ASP A 128 -9.11 17.50 9.46
N LEU A 129 -8.14 16.57 9.57
CA LEU A 129 -8.41 15.16 9.79
C LEU A 129 -8.91 14.87 11.22
N PRO A 130 -10.13 14.35 11.42
CA PRO A 130 -10.76 14.20 12.73
C PRO A 130 -10.54 12.82 13.36
N THR A 131 -9.32 12.27 13.25
CA THR A 131 -9.02 10.88 13.64
C THR A 131 -7.87 10.82 14.64
N ALA A 132 -7.94 9.85 15.56
CA ALA A 132 -6.88 9.61 16.54
C ALA A 132 -5.73 8.78 15.95
N PRO A 133 -4.49 8.95 16.43
CA PRO A 133 -3.36 8.14 15.98
C PRO A 133 -3.41 6.71 16.50
N LEU A 134 -2.87 5.78 15.72
CA LEU A 134 -2.54 4.44 16.16
C LEU A 134 -1.17 4.45 16.84
N MET A 135 -1.02 3.60 17.85
CA MET A 135 0.23 3.44 18.58
C MET A 135 1.03 2.29 17.98
N PHE A 136 2.34 2.48 17.84
CA PHE A 136 3.24 1.40 17.47
C PHE A 136 3.45 0.45 18.64
N SER A 137 3.69 -0.82 18.32
CA SER A 137 4.15 -1.79 19.30
C SER A 137 5.63 -1.59 19.60
N GLU A 138 6.00 -1.73 20.86
CA GLU A 138 7.38 -1.51 21.34
C GLU A 138 8.28 -2.73 21.08
N ALA A 139 7.69 -3.91 20.86
CA ALA A 139 8.41 -5.15 20.64
C ALA A 139 8.19 -5.66 19.21
N PRO A 140 9.20 -6.28 18.58
CA PRO A 140 8.99 -7.01 17.33
C PRO A 140 8.04 -8.18 17.56
N ALA A 141 7.26 -8.52 16.54
CA ALA A 141 6.43 -9.70 16.56
C ALA A 141 7.29 -10.97 16.43
N VAL A 142 6.86 -12.05 17.07
CA VAL A 142 7.49 -13.37 16.96
C VAL A 142 6.91 -14.15 15.79
N SER A 143 7.66 -15.14 15.29
CA SER A 143 7.15 -16.08 14.29
C SER A 143 5.86 -16.76 14.79
N GLY A 144 4.87 -16.88 13.92
CA GLY A 144 3.56 -17.44 14.23
C GLY A 144 2.56 -16.44 14.80
N ALA A 145 2.96 -15.20 15.12
CA ALA A 145 2.04 -14.19 15.65
C ALA A 145 0.99 -13.78 14.60
N ASP A 146 -0.27 -13.76 15.01
CA ASP A 146 -1.39 -13.27 14.21
C ASP A 146 -1.48 -11.74 14.22
N ALA A 147 -1.88 -11.19 13.08
CA ALA A 147 -2.11 -9.77 12.86
C ALA A 147 -3.11 -9.54 11.72
N ALA A 148 -3.51 -8.29 11.50
CA ALA A 148 -4.32 -7.88 10.37
C ALA A 148 -3.60 -6.81 9.54
N ALA A 149 -3.52 -7.00 8.24
CA ALA A 149 -3.18 -5.93 7.30
C ALA A 149 -4.45 -5.14 6.96
N LEU A 150 -4.46 -3.84 7.26
CA LEU A 150 -5.63 -2.98 7.06
C LEU A 150 -5.43 -2.10 5.84
N GLY A 151 -6.44 -2.00 4.97
CA GLY A 151 -6.35 -1.09 3.83
C GLY A 151 -7.49 -1.14 2.82
N PHE A 152 -7.22 -0.62 1.63
CA PHE A 152 -8.18 -0.46 0.53
C PHE A 152 -7.71 -1.20 -0.73
N PRO A 153 -7.82 -2.54 -0.76
CA PRO A 153 -7.37 -3.34 -1.88
C PRO A 153 -8.04 -2.93 -3.20
N HIS A 154 -7.24 -2.76 -4.25
CA HIS A 154 -7.66 -2.36 -5.59
C HIS A 154 -8.47 -1.07 -5.65
N GLY A 155 -8.32 -0.18 -4.65
CA GLY A 155 -9.17 1.00 -4.54
C GLY A 155 -10.62 0.67 -4.13
N GLY A 156 -10.89 -0.57 -3.72
CA GLY A 156 -12.18 -1.04 -3.21
C GLY A 156 -12.47 -0.57 -1.79
N PRO A 157 -13.50 -1.11 -1.12
CA PRO A 157 -13.84 -0.77 0.26
C PRO A 157 -12.71 -1.13 1.23
N TYR A 158 -12.81 -0.62 2.46
CA TYR A 158 -11.92 -1.02 3.55
C TYR A 158 -11.99 -2.54 3.79
N GLU A 159 -10.83 -3.16 3.98
CA GLU A 159 -10.68 -4.55 4.38
C GLU A 159 -9.66 -4.70 5.51
N ALA A 160 -9.96 -5.63 6.43
CA ALA A 160 -9.01 -6.15 7.42
C ALA A 160 -8.63 -7.58 7.02
N LYS A 161 -7.40 -7.79 6.54
CA LYS A 161 -6.93 -9.09 6.05
C LYS A 161 -6.08 -9.80 7.10
N PRO A 162 -6.47 -10.99 7.56
CA PRO A 162 -5.63 -11.78 8.44
C PRO A 162 -4.28 -12.09 7.80
N VAL A 163 -3.21 -11.87 8.56
CA VAL A 163 -1.83 -12.18 8.21
C VAL A 163 -1.14 -12.82 9.40
N ARG A 164 -0.13 -13.65 9.16
CA ARG A 164 0.67 -14.27 10.21
C ARG A 164 2.15 -14.05 9.97
N VAL A 165 2.87 -13.65 11.01
CA VAL A 165 4.31 -13.39 10.92
C VAL A 165 5.05 -14.70 10.65
N ARG A 166 5.83 -14.75 9.56
CA ARG A 166 6.76 -15.84 9.27
C ARG A 166 8.07 -15.59 10.00
N GLU A 167 8.70 -14.46 9.71
CA GLU A 167 9.94 -14.02 10.35
C GLU A 167 10.22 -12.54 10.09
N VAL A 168 11.27 -12.01 10.73
CA VAL A 168 11.87 -10.72 10.39
C VAL A 168 13.10 -10.98 9.53
N ILE A 169 13.16 -10.38 8.34
CA ILE A 169 14.31 -10.48 7.43
C ILE A 169 14.87 -9.10 7.09
N LYS A 170 16.10 -9.10 6.58
CA LYS A 170 16.66 -7.96 5.85
C LYS A 170 16.42 -8.19 4.36
N LEU A 171 15.46 -7.48 3.80
CA LEU A 171 15.12 -7.57 2.39
C LEU A 171 15.96 -6.56 1.60
N GLN A 172 16.75 -7.07 0.66
CA GLN A 172 17.51 -6.25 -0.27
C GLN A 172 16.72 -6.10 -1.58
N GLY A 173 16.62 -4.86 -2.07
CA GLY A 173 15.91 -4.56 -3.31
C GLY A 173 16.10 -3.11 -3.74
N PRO A 174 15.56 -2.71 -4.89
CA PRO A 174 15.71 -1.34 -5.35
C PRO A 174 15.02 -0.33 -4.41
N ASP A 175 15.49 0.92 -4.43
CA ASP A 175 14.70 2.07 -4.00
C ASP A 175 13.46 2.28 -4.90
N ILE A 176 12.56 3.20 -4.53
CA ILE A 176 11.32 3.42 -5.30
C ILE A 176 11.56 3.98 -6.72
N PHE A 177 12.74 4.56 -6.99
CA PHE A 177 13.11 5.12 -8.29
C PHE A 177 14.02 4.18 -9.10
N ARG A 178 14.33 3.00 -8.55
CA ARG A 178 15.28 2.02 -9.10
C ARG A 178 16.66 2.64 -9.38
N THR A 179 17.08 3.62 -8.58
CA THR A 179 18.38 4.30 -8.75
C THR A 179 19.52 3.67 -7.96
N GLY A 180 19.17 2.87 -6.95
CA GLY A 180 20.12 2.09 -6.17
C GLY A 180 19.44 0.92 -5.46
N THR A 181 20.26 0.14 -4.77
CA THR A 181 19.83 -0.98 -3.94
C THR A 181 19.88 -0.57 -2.48
N VAL A 182 18.81 -0.88 -1.75
CA VAL A 182 18.71 -0.62 -0.31
C VAL A 182 18.35 -1.91 0.41
N THR A 183 18.63 -1.94 1.70
CA THR A 183 18.34 -3.07 2.59
C THR A 183 17.40 -2.58 3.68
N ARG A 184 16.24 -3.23 3.81
CA ARG A 184 15.17 -2.84 4.73
C ARG A 184 14.87 -3.99 5.69
N GLU A 185 14.65 -3.70 6.97
CA GLU A 185 14.11 -4.68 7.90
C GLU A 185 12.59 -4.82 7.68
N VAL A 186 12.14 -6.02 7.32
CA VAL A 186 10.73 -6.30 7.03
C VAL A 186 10.26 -7.55 7.78
N TYR A 187 8.97 -7.61 8.08
CA TYR A 187 8.29 -8.87 8.30
C TYR A 187 8.01 -9.54 6.96
N ALA A 188 8.37 -10.81 6.85
CA ALA A 188 7.72 -11.72 5.92
C ALA A 188 6.42 -12.23 6.58
N LEU A 189 5.31 -12.12 5.87
CA LEU A 189 3.98 -12.44 6.37
C LEU A 189 3.36 -13.53 5.50
N ARG A 190 2.68 -14.49 6.12
CA ARG A 190 1.75 -15.38 5.44
C ARG A 190 0.39 -14.70 5.36
N GLY A 191 -0.12 -14.53 4.16
CA GLY A 191 -1.39 -13.87 3.89
C GLY A 191 -1.24 -12.88 2.73
N ALA A 192 -2.22 -12.88 1.83
CA ALA A 192 -2.16 -12.10 0.61
C ALA A 192 -2.52 -10.62 0.87
N VAL A 193 -1.58 -9.73 0.56
CA VAL A 193 -1.87 -8.31 0.36
C VAL A 193 -1.99 -8.03 -1.14
N GLN A 194 -2.90 -7.14 -1.49
CA GLN A 194 -3.15 -6.72 -2.87
C GLN A 194 -2.69 -5.27 -3.09
N GLN A 195 -2.56 -4.88 -4.36
CA GLN A 195 -2.42 -3.48 -4.74
C GLN A 195 -3.42 -2.61 -3.97
N GLY A 196 -3.01 -1.42 -3.53
CA GLY A 196 -3.85 -0.52 -2.72
C GLY A 196 -3.70 -0.73 -1.21
N ASN A 197 -3.24 -1.89 -0.73
CA ASN A 197 -2.93 -2.08 0.70
C ASN A 197 -1.60 -1.42 1.12
N SER A 198 -0.69 -1.13 0.17
CA SER A 198 0.59 -0.48 0.45
C SER A 198 0.39 0.83 1.23
N GLY A 199 1.20 1.02 2.26
CA GLY A 199 1.11 2.12 3.22
C GLY A 199 0.13 1.86 4.37
N GLY A 200 -0.67 0.80 4.31
CA GLY A 200 -1.56 0.38 5.38
C GLY A 200 -0.83 -0.25 6.57
N PRO A 201 -1.40 -0.16 7.79
CA PRO A 201 -0.77 -0.74 8.97
C PRO A 201 -1.00 -2.25 9.05
N VAL A 202 0.01 -2.95 9.57
CA VAL A 202 -0.15 -4.30 10.13
C VAL A 202 -0.41 -4.15 11.62
N ILE A 203 -1.60 -4.54 12.06
CA ILE A 203 -2.11 -4.34 13.43
C ILE A 203 -2.14 -5.68 14.18
N ASP A 204 -1.62 -5.70 15.41
CA ASP A 204 -1.75 -6.85 16.30
C ASP A 204 -3.13 -6.92 16.99
N LEU A 205 -3.32 -7.98 17.77
CA LEU A 205 -4.59 -8.23 18.48
C LEU A 205 -4.86 -7.25 19.63
N ASP A 206 -3.90 -6.40 19.98
CA ASP A 206 -4.01 -5.31 20.96
C ASP A 206 -4.28 -3.95 20.28
N GLY A 207 -4.43 -3.91 18.95
CA GLY A 207 -4.68 -2.68 18.20
C GLY A 207 -3.43 -1.84 17.96
N ARG A 208 -2.22 -2.41 18.13
CA ARG A 208 -0.95 -1.71 17.92
C ARG A 208 -0.33 -2.01 16.56
N VAL A 209 0.30 -1.00 15.98
CA VAL A 209 1.00 -1.10 14.69
C VAL A 209 2.30 -1.88 14.87
N ARG A 210 2.42 -3.00 14.18
CA ARG A 210 3.65 -3.80 14.08
C ARG A 210 4.50 -3.36 12.90
N GLY A 211 3.88 -2.92 11.81
CA GLY A 211 4.58 -2.52 10.61
C GLY A 211 3.70 -1.84 9.57
N VAL A 212 4.29 -1.54 8.42
CA VAL A 212 3.63 -0.87 7.28
C VAL A 212 3.73 -1.76 6.06
N VAL A 213 2.59 -2.11 5.46
CA VAL A 213 2.54 -2.95 4.25
C VAL A 213 3.32 -2.26 3.13
N PHE A 214 4.29 -2.98 2.57
CA PHE A 214 5.19 -2.49 1.53
C PHE A 214 4.91 -3.16 0.19
N GLY A 215 4.68 -4.48 0.18
CA GLY A 215 4.40 -5.21 -1.06
C GLY A 215 4.10 -6.70 -0.87
N ALA A 216 4.00 -7.42 -1.98
CA ALA A 216 3.83 -8.87 -2.03
C ALA A 216 5.04 -9.52 -2.71
N ALA A 217 5.30 -10.80 -2.40
CA ALA A 217 6.26 -11.59 -3.14
C ALA A 217 5.76 -11.84 -4.58
N GLN A 218 6.70 -11.97 -5.52
CA GLN A 218 6.37 -12.28 -6.92
C GLN A 218 6.07 -13.75 -7.12
N ASP A 219 6.88 -14.61 -6.49
CA ASP A 219 6.92 -16.03 -6.77
C ASP A 219 6.16 -16.85 -5.71
N ASP A 220 5.77 -16.22 -4.60
CA ASP A 220 4.88 -16.78 -3.57
C ASP A 220 3.63 -15.90 -3.34
N PRO A 221 2.45 -16.25 -3.90
CA PRO A 221 1.22 -15.48 -3.73
C PRO A 221 0.69 -15.46 -2.28
N ASP A 222 1.17 -16.36 -1.42
CA ASP A 222 0.82 -16.43 0.00
C ASP A 222 1.76 -15.58 0.87
N THR A 223 2.77 -14.92 0.30
CA THR A 223 3.75 -14.13 1.04
C THR A 223 3.65 -12.64 0.74
N SER A 224 3.58 -11.85 1.81
CA SER A 224 3.61 -10.39 1.78
C SER A 224 4.66 -9.82 2.71
N PHE A 225 5.01 -8.55 2.48
CA PHE A 225 6.06 -7.85 3.21
C PHE A 225 5.54 -6.57 3.85
N ALA A 226 5.97 -6.34 5.09
CA ALA A 226 5.72 -5.10 5.82
C ALA A 226 6.98 -4.58 6.49
N LEU A 227 7.29 -3.29 6.35
CA LEU A 227 8.38 -2.63 7.06
C LEU A 227 8.13 -2.70 8.56
N THR A 228 9.14 -3.06 9.36
CA THR A 228 8.96 -3.17 10.81
C THR A 228 8.75 -1.78 11.44
N ALA A 229 8.11 -1.73 12.61
CA ALA A 229 8.03 -0.51 13.42
C ALA A 229 9.41 0.14 13.66
N LYS A 230 10.45 -0.70 13.80
CA LYS A 230 11.84 -0.26 13.95
C LYS A 230 12.38 0.37 12.67
N GLU A 231 12.13 -0.24 11.51
CA GLU A 231 12.55 0.28 10.20
C GLU A 231 11.93 1.66 9.93
N VAL A 232 10.64 1.85 10.23
CA VAL A 232 9.97 3.15 10.01
C VAL A 232 10.21 4.17 11.13
N GLY A 233 10.87 3.76 12.22
CA GLY A 233 11.12 4.57 13.41
C GLY A 233 11.78 5.93 13.15
N PRO A 234 12.83 6.03 12.30
CA PRO A 234 13.42 7.32 11.95
C PRO A 234 12.44 8.31 11.32
N GLN A 235 11.44 7.82 10.57
CA GLN A 235 10.41 8.68 9.98
C GLN A 235 9.42 9.17 11.04
N LEU A 236 9.13 8.37 12.07
CA LEU A 236 8.27 8.83 13.18
C LEU A 236 8.84 10.05 13.92
N ALA A 237 10.17 10.21 13.95
CA ALA A 237 10.80 11.41 14.50
C ALA A 237 10.47 12.69 13.70
N LEU A 238 10.03 12.55 12.45
CA LEU A 238 9.69 13.65 11.54
C LEU A 238 8.19 14.00 11.54
N VAL A 239 7.38 13.33 12.37
CA VAL A 239 5.92 13.60 12.50
C VAL A 239 5.64 15.07 12.85
N GLY A 240 6.56 15.75 13.53
CA GLY A 240 6.45 17.17 13.86
C GLY A 240 6.64 18.13 12.68
N ASN A 241 7.13 17.67 11.52
CA ASN A 241 7.36 18.51 10.36
C ASN A 241 6.05 19.16 9.87
N THR A 242 6.18 20.38 9.36
CA THR A 242 5.06 21.18 8.83
C THR A 242 5.33 21.73 7.44
N GLN A 243 6.59 21.80 7.02
CA GLN A 243 6.95 22.34 5.71
C GLN A 243 6.78 21.27 4.63
N PRO A 244 6.12 21.59 3.51
CA PRO A 244 6.04 20.70 2.37
C PRO A 244 7.42 20.34 1.84
N VAL A 245 7.59 19.07 1.45
CA VAL A 245 8.78 18.58 0.78
C VAL A 245 8.43 18.06 -0.62
N PRO A 246 9.35 18.15 -1.59
CA PRO A 246 9.15 17.57 -2.91
C PRO A 246 8.92 16.06 -2.86
N THR A 247 8.06 15.54 -3.72
CA THR A 247 7.72 14.11 -3.87
C THR A 247 8.58 13.39 -4.91
N GLY A 248 9.66 14.03 -5.35
CA GLY A 248 10.57 13.48 -6.35
C GLY A 248 9.95 13.33 -7.74
N GLN A 249 10.39 12.30 -8.45
CA GLN A 249 10.03 12.01 -9.84
C GLN A 249 8.94 10.94 -9.93
N CYS A 250 8.42 10.72 -11.13
CA CYS A 250 7.42 9.67 -11.37
C CYS A 250 8.03 8.29 -11.15
N VAL A 251 7.33 7.41 -10.43
CA VAL A 251 7.69 5.98 -10.38
C VAL A 251 7.27 5.32 -11.70
N GLY A 252 8.21 4.57 -12.28
CA GLY A 252 8.08 3.85 -13.56
C GLY A 252 7.38 2.51 -13.43
#